data_AF-A0A3M1KXF6-F1
#
_entry.id   AF-A0A3M1KXF6-F1
#
_cell.length_a   1.000
_cell.length_b   1.000
_cell.length_c   1.000
_cell.angle_alpha   90.00
_cell.angle_beta   90.00
_cell.angle_gamma   90.00
#
_symmetry.space_group_name_H-M   'P 1'
#
loop_
_entity.id
_entity.type
_entity.pdbx_description
1 polymer ?
#
loop_
_entity_poly.entity_id
_entity_poly.type
_entity_poly.pdbx_seq_one_letter_code
_entity_poly.pdbx_strand_id
1 'polypeptide(L)'
;MLEVLKDGTAAARRRLDRLARRQAGGASVEPAVRRILESVRKGGDRALLDWTHKLDGVRLSRRDLFVEESEIDAAVASLEAPVRRALARAHAQIARFHRLQRERGFECRQAGLRTGMRVAPLARVGVYVPGGSAAYPSTV
;
A
#
# COMPACT_ATOMS: atom_id res chain seq x y z
N MET A 1 27.46 -7.95 16.98
CA MET A 1 27.62 -7.13 18.20
C MET A 1 27.13 -5.72 17.89
N LEU A 2 26.19 -5.19 18.67
CA LEU A 2 25.71 -3.81 18.47
C LEU A 2 26.78 -2.83 18.97
N GLU A 3 27.09 -1.82 18.15
CA GLU A 3 28.00 -0.75 18.53
C GLU A 3 27.28 0.22 19.47
N VAL A 4 27.77 0.36 20.71
CA VAL A 4 27.22 1.31 21.69
C VAL A 4 28.07 2.58 21.65
N LEU A 5 27.44 3.69 21.24
CA LEU A 5 28.08 5.00 21.19
C LEU A 5 27.49 5.91 22.26
N LYS A 6 28.35 6.61 22.99
CA LYS A 6 27.92 7.62 23.97
C LYS A 6 27.46 8.88 23.23
N ASP A 7 26.26 9.35 23.56
CA ASP A 7 25.72 10.59 23.03
C ASP A 7 26.65 11.79 23.30
N GLY A 8 26.64 12.77 22.39
CA GLY A 8 27.51 13.96 22.45
C GLY A 8 28.97 13.72 22.04
N THR A 9 29.40 12.49 21.77
CA THR A 9 30.74 12.21 21.25
C THR A 9 30.85 12.49 19.75
N ALA A 10 32.07 12.80 19.28
CA ALA A 10 32.33 12.97 17.85
C ALA A 10 32.09 11.67 17.07
N ALA A 11 32.30 10.51 17.70
CA ALA A 11 32.00 9.20 17.11
C ALA A 11 30.49 9.01 16.91
N ALA A 12 29.67 9.34 17.92
CA ALA A 12 28.21 9.32 17.81
C ALA A 12 27.69 10.26 16.71
N ARG A 13 28.18 11.50 16.66
CA ARG A 13 27.80 12.46 15.59
C ARG A 13 28.10 11.92 14.19
N ARG A 14 29.34 11.44 13.96
CA ARG A 14 29.73 10.86 12.67
C ARG A 14 28.91 9.63 12.30
N ARG A 15 28.52 8.81 13.27
CA ARG A 15 27.69 7.63 13.03
C ARG A 15 26.27 8.03 12.65
N LEU A 16 25.68 8.97 13.38
CA LEU A 16 24.36 9.53 13.10
C LEU A 16 24.32 10.20 11.73
N ASP A 17 25.30 11.04 11.39
CA ASP A 17 25.38 11.68 10.07
C ASP A 17 25.41 10.66 8.93
N ARG A 18 26.16 9.56 9.12
CA ARG A 18 26.23 8.47 8.13
C ARG A 18 24.90 7.71 8.01
N LEU A 19 24.22 7.48 9.13
CA LEU A 19 22.90 6.83 9.14
C LEU A 19 21.84 7.72 8.51
N ALA A 20 21.84 9.01 8.83
CA ALA A 20 20.94 10.01 8.26
C ALA A 20 21.14 10.19 6.75
N ARG A 21 22.39 10.08 6.29
CA ARG A 21 22.74 10.14 4.86
C ARG A 21 22.69 8.78 4.17
N ARG A 22 22.24 7.72 4.84
CA ARG A 22 22.11 6.40 4.23
C ARG A 22 21.00 6.46 3.19
N GLN A 23 21.39 6.72 1.95
CA GLN A 23 20.52 6.44 0.82
C GLN A 23 20.42 4.93 0.66
N ALA A 24 19.22 4.43 0.42
CA ALA A 24 19.05 3.08 -0.10
C ALA A 24 19.72 3.07 -1.48
N GLY A 25 20.98 2.65 -1.54
CA GLY A 25 21.69 2.51 -2.80
C GLY A 25 21.00 1.48 -3.68
N GLY A 26 20.92 1.77 -4.98
CA GLY A 26 20.46 0.83 -5.98
C GLY A 26 20.77 1.36 -7.38
N ALA A 27 21.28 0.49 -8.26
CA ALA A 27 21.38 0.75 -9.68
C ALA A 27 20.04 1.32 -10.20
N SER A 28 20.09 2.22 -11.18
CA SER A 28 18.88 2.87 -11.70
C SER A 28 17.92 1.83 -12.30
N VAL A 29 16.89 1.46 -11.55
CA VAL A 29 15.78 0.60 -12.02
C VAL A 29 14.78 1.37 -12.87
N GLU A 30 14.90 2.70 -12.88
CA GLU A 30 13.98 3.62 -13.55
C GLU A 30 13.79 3.28 -15.04
N PRO A 31 14.85 2.99 -15.85
CA PRO A 31 14.66 2.66 -17.26
C PRO A 31 13.92 1.33 -17.48
N ALA A 32 14.02 0.39 -16.55
CA ALA A 32 13.26 -0.86 -16.62
C ALA A 32 11.79 -0.63 -16.29
N VAL A 33 11.50 0.10 -15.21
CA VAL A 33 10.13 0.44 -14.81
C VAL A 33 9.43 1.28 -15.87
N ARG A 34 10.11 2.28 -16.44
CA ARG A 34 9.57 3.11 -17.53
C ARG A 34 9.12 2.27 -18.72
N ARG A 35 9.93 1.30 -19.14
CA ARG A 35 9.58 0.38 -20.23
C ARG A 35 8.34 -0.46 -19.93
N ILE A 36 8.20 -0.96 -18.70
CA ILE A 36 7.01 -1.73 -18.27
C ILE A 36 5.77 -0.84 -18.33
N LEU A 37 5.85 0.36 -17.76
CA LEU A 37 4.72 1.31 -17.73
C LEU A 37 4.27 1.72 -19.15
N GLU A 38 5.21 2.03 -20.04
CA GLU A 38 4.90 2.36 -21.43
C GLU A 38 4.29 1.19 -22.20
N SER A 39 4.80 -0.02 -21.96
CA SER A 39 4.28 -1.25 -22.55
C SER A 39 2.84 -1.52 -22.11
N VAL A 40 2.54 -1.43 -20.82
CA VAL A 40 1.17 -1.62 -20.29
C VAL A 40 0.24 -0.52 -20.77
N ARG A 41 0.69 0.74 -20.80
CA ARG A 41 -0.11 1.87 -21.29
C ARG A 41 -0.55 1.71 -22.75
N LYS A 42 0.31 1.15 -23.61
CA LYS A 42 0.03 0.93 -25.04
C LYS A 42 -0.70 -0.39 -25.31
N GLY A 43 -0.34 -1.44 -24.57
CA GLY A 43 -0.79 -2.82 -24.83
C GLY A 43 -1.90 -3.34 -23.93
N GLY A 44 -2.30 -2.60 -22.89
CA GLY A 44 -3.34 -2.97 -21.94
C GLY A 44 -3.11 -4.35 -21.32
N ASP A 45 -4.19 -5.12 -21.16
CA ASP A 45 -4.18 -6.45 -20.54
C ASP A 45 -3.19 -7.41 -21.19
N ARG A 46 -2.98 -7.34 -22.51
CA ARG A 46 -2.04 -8.22 -23.19
C ARG A 46 -0.62 -7.99 -22.66
N ALA A 47 -0.21 -6.73 -22.58
CA ALA A 47 1.10 -6.38 -22.04
C ALA A 47 1.21 -6.71 -20.55
N LEU A 48 0.13 -6.52 -19.78
CA LEU A 48 0.07 -6.90 -18.37
C LEU A 48 0.33 -8.41 -18.20
N LEU A 49 -0.41 -9.26 -18.90
CA LEU A 49 -0.24 -10.72 -18.86
C LEU A 49 1.17 -11.16 -19.30
N ASP A 50 1.73 -10.52 -20.33
CA ASP A 50 3.10 -10.77 -20.78
C ASP A 50 4.14 -10.44 -19.69
N TRP A 51 3.95 -9.33 -18.96
CA TRP A 51 4.84 -8.94 -17.85
C TRP A 51 4.65 -9.83 -16.62
N THR A 52 3.41 -10.20 -16.28
CA THR A 52 3.11 -11.16 -15.21
C THR A 52 3.81 -12.49 -15.46
N HIS A 53 3.75 -13.03 -16.68
CA HIS A 53 4.46 -14.27 -17.00
C HIS A 53 5.99 -14.11 -16.90
N LYS A 54 6.55 -12.96 -17.29
CA LYS A 54 7.99 -12.71 -17.22
C LYS A 54 8.51 -12.52 -15.80
N LEU A 55 7.75 -11.87 -14.93
CA LEU A 55 8.18 -11.48 -13.58
C LEU A 55 7.76 -12.51 -12.53
N ASP A 56 6.55 -13.04 -12.65
CA ASP A 56 5.92 -13.92 -11.66
C ASP A 56 5.97 -15.40 -12.10
N GLY A 57 6.33 -15.67 -13.35
CA GLY A 57 6.48 -17.04 -13.88
C GLY A 57 5.16 -17.78 -14.15
N VAL A 58 4.02 -17.12 -14.00
CA VAL A 58 2.69 -17.71 -14.17
C VAL A 58 2.03 -17.26 -15.47
N ARG A 59 1.35 -18.18 -16.16
CA ARG A 59 0.54 -17.85 -17.35
C ARG A 59 -0.91 -17.68 -16.95
N LEU A 60 -1.39 -16.45 -17.05
CA LEU A 60 -2.76 -16.09 -16.74
C LEU A 60 -3.53 -15.77 -18.02
N SER A 61 -4.84 -16.00 -17.99
CA SER A 61 -5.80 -15.43 -18.92
C SER A 61 -6.36 -14.11 -18.38
N ARG A 62 -7.14 -13.40 -19.19
CA ARG A 62 -7.81 -12.17 -18.74
C ARG A 62 -8.77 -12.41 -17.58
N ARG A 63 -9.37 -13.61 -17.49
CA ARG A 63 -10.28 -13.94 -16.40
C ARG A 63 -9.54 -14.04 -15.08
N ASP A 64 -8.35 -14.62 -15.10
CA ASP A 64 -7.51 -14.86 -13.92
C ASP A 64 -6.89 -13.58 -13.34
N LEU A 65 -7.08 -12.42 -13.99
CA LEU A 65 -6.72 -11.11 -13.43
C LEU A 65 -7.62 -10.72 -12.24
N PHE A 66 -8.77 -11.38 -12.10
CA PHE A 66 -9.71 -11.17 -11.03
C PHE A 66 -9.81 -12.44 -10.20
N VAL A 67 -9.76 -12.27 -8.88
CA VAL A 67 -10.06 -13.35 -7.93
C VAL A 67 -11.58 -13.44 -7.80
N GLU A 68 -12.13 -14.63 -7.97
CA GLU A 68 -13.57 -14.85 -7.89
C GLU A 68 -14.06 -14.76 -6.43
N GLU A 69 -15.29 -14.30 -6.23
CA GLU A 69 -15.85 -14.15 -4.87
C GLU A 69 -15.85 -15.47 -4.09
N SER A 70 -16.10 -16.59 -4.77
CA SER A 70 -16.04 -17.92 -4.17
C SER A 70 -14.65 -18.31 -3.67
N GLU A 71 -13.58 -17.83 -4.31
CA GLU A 71 -12.21 -18.08 -3.85
C GLU A 71 -11.91 -17.28 -2.58
N ILE A 72 -12.43 -16.05 -2.49
CA ILE A 72 -12.33 -15.21 -1.29
C ILE A 72 -13.10 -15.88 -0.14
N ASP A 73 -14.32 -16.33 -0.37
CA ASP A 73 -15.14 -17.00 0.64
C ASP A 73 -14.48 -18.30 1.14
N ALA A 74 -13.94 -19.10 0.23
CA ALA A 74 -13.19 -20.31 0.59
C ALA A 74 -11.93 -19.99 1.42
N ALA A 75 -11.19 -18.92 1.07
CA ALA A 75 -10.03 -18.47 1.83
C ALA A 75 -10.42 -17.96 3.23
N VAL A 76 -11.55 -17.25 3.36
CA VAL A 76 -12.06 -16.81 4.66
C VAL A 76 -12.52 -17.99 5.52
N ALA A 77 -13.16 -18.99 4.90
CA ALA A 77 -13.63 -20.20 5.57
C ALA A 77 -12.48 -21.11 6.03
N SER A 78 -11.33 -21.08 5.34
CA SER A 78 -10.15 -21.89 5.72
C SER A 78 -9.34 -21.29 6.87
N LEU A 79 -9.62 -20.04 7.29
CA LEU A 79 -8.93 -19.41 8.40
C LEU A 79 -9.22 -20.10 9.74
N GLU A 80 -8.17 -20.37 10.50
CA GLU A 80 -8.33 -20.78 11.89
C GLU A 80 -9.09 -19.72 12.69
N ALA A 81 -9.98 -20.17 13.58
CA ALA A 81 -10.83 -19.28 14.37
C ALA A 81 -10.08 -18.18 15.14
N PRO A 82 -8.88 -18.42 15.74
CA PRO A 82 -8.09 -17.36 16.37
C PRO A 82 -7.65 -16.27 15.39
N VAL A 83 -7.19 -16.65 14.19
CA VAL A 83 -6.74 -15.71 13.15
C VAL A 83 -7.91 -14.85 12.68
N ARG A 84 -9.05 -15.48 12.37
CA ARG A 84 -10.26 -14.75 11.94
C ARG A 84 -10.72 -13.73 12.99
N ARG A 85 -10.72 -14.11 14.27
CA ARG A 85 -11.05 -13.18 15.37
C ARG A 85 -10.05 -12.03 15.50
N ALA A 86 -8.76 -12.31 15.32
CA ALA A 86 -7.72 -11.27 15.39
C ALA A 86 -7.89 -10.23 14.28
N LEU A 87 -8.11 -10.68 13.04
CA LEU A 87 -8.35 -9.79 11.89
C LEU A 87 -9.62 -8.96 12.06
N ALA A 88 -10.73 -9.59 12.50
CA ALA A 88 -11.98 -8.87 12.75
C ALA A 88 -11.83 -7.78 13.84
N ARG A 89 -11.07 -8.08 14.91
CA ARG A 89 -10.75 -7.11 15.95
C ARG A 89 -9.89 -5.96 15.43
N ALA A 90 -8.86 -6.26 14.64
CA ALA A 90 -7.99 -5.24 14.05
C ALA A 90 -8.81 -4.30 13.15
N HIS A 91 -9.61 -4.85 12.23
CA HIS A 91 -10.51 -4.09 11.38
C HIS A 91 -11.43 -3.16 12.17
N ALA A 92 -12.12 -3.68 13.20
CA ALA A 92 -13.06 -2.89 14.00
C ALA A 92 -12.38 -1.70 14.69
N GLN A 93 -11.16 -1.89 15.21
CA GLN A 93 -10.40 -0.85 15.90
C GLN A 93 -9.87 0.21 14.92
N ILE A 94 -9.32 -0.21 13.77
CA ILE A 94 -8.86 0.68 12.70
C ILE A 94 -10.03 1.53 12.19
N ALA A 95 -11.17 0.90 11.89
CA ALA A 95 -12.35 1.60 11.40
C ALA A 95 -12.91 2.57 12.45
N ARG A 96 -12.93 2.19 13.73
CA ARG A 96 -13.37 3.07 14.83
C ARG A 96 -12.49 4.31 14.91
N PHE A 97 -11.16 4.16 14.85
CA PHE A 97 -10.24 5.28 14.93
C PHE A 97 -10.39 6.24 13.73
N HIS A 98 -10.39 5.72 12.50
CA HIS A 98 -10.48 6.57 11.30
C HIS A 98 -11.85 7.26 11.14
N ARG A 99 -12.93 6.68 11.70
CA ARG A 99 -14.22 7.37 11.78
C ARG A 99 -14.15 8.65 12.62
N LEU A 100 -13.31 8.70 13.66
CA LEU A 100 -13.12 9.90 14.48
C LEU A 100 -12.33 10.98 13.73
N GLN A 101 -11.46 10.58 12.80
CA GLN A 101 -10.65 11.50 11.99
C GLN A 101 -11.37 12.03 10.74
N ARG A 102 -12.61 11.61 10.48
CA ARG A 102 -13.33 12.00 9.27
C ARG A 102 -13.70 13.49 9.28
N GLU A 103 -13.03 14.27 8.44
CA GLU A 103 -13.34 15.68 8.18
C GLU A 103 -14.76 15.82 7.61
N ARG A 104 -15.54 16.76 8.14
CA ARG A 104 -16.95 16.95 7.75
C ARG A 104 -17.15 18.11 6.79
N GLY A 105 -16.13 18.94 6.58
CA GLY A 105 -16.30 20.21 5.90
C GLY A 105 -17.08 21.20 6.78
N PHE A 106 -17.38 22.37 6.23
CA PHE A 106 -18.15 23.40 6.93
C PHE A 106 -18.90 24.30 5.95
N GLU A 107 -19.91 25.02 6.46
CA GLU A 107 -20.64 26.06 5.75
C GLU A 107 -20.66 27.33 6.60
N CYS A 108 -20.52 28.49 5.98
CA CYS A 108 -20.62 29.81 6.57
C CYS A 108 -21.61 30.65 5.78
N ARG A 109 -22.41 31.46 6.46
CA ARG A 109 -23.26 32.49 5.84
C ARG A 109 -22.84 33.86 6.35
N GLN A 110 -22.49 34.76 5.44
CA GLN A 110 -22.11 36.14 5.78
C GLN A 110 -22.57 37.09 4.67
N ALA A 111 -23.21 38.21 5.06
CA ALA A 111 -23.69 39.24 4.12
C ALA A 111 -24.54 38.69 2.95
N GLY A 112 -25.39 37.68 3.21
CA GLY A 112 -26.23 37.03 2.19
C GLY A 112 -25.52 36.00 1.31
N LEU A 113 -24.19 35.84 1.44
CA LEU A 113 -23.41 34.83 0.72
C LEU A 113 -23.27 33.55 1.54
N ARG A 114 -23.21 32.41 0.84
CA ARG A 114 -22.98 31.09 1.43
C ARG A 114 -21.63 30.55 0.93
N THR A 115 -20.71 30.32 1.84
CA THR A 115 -19.35 29.81 1.56
C THR A 115 -19.07 28.57 2.40
N GLY A 116 -18.02 27.81 2.09
CA GLY A 116 -17.71 26.60 2.86
C GLY A 116 -16.65 25.72 2.23
N MET A 117 -16.34 24.62 2.94
CA MET A 117 -15.46 23.55 2.46
C MET A 117 -16.28 22.28 2.27
N ARG A 118 -16.25 21.72 1.06
CA ARG A 118 -16.82 20.40 0.77
C ARG A 118 -15.72 19.36 0.77
N VAL A 119 -15.84 18.36 1.63
CA VAL A 119 -15.00 17.17 1.60
C VAL A 119 -15.71 16.06 0.85
N ALA A 120 -15.04 15.49 -0.14
CA ALA A 120 -15.55 14.38 -0.95
C ALA A 120 -14.50 13.27 -1.04
N PRO A 121 -14.91 11.99 -1.02
CA PRO A 121 -13.98 10.89 -1.18
C PRO A 121 -13.44 10.83 -2.63
N LEU A 122 -12.30 10.17 -2.79
CA LEU A 122 -11.83 9.75 -4.11
C LEU A 122 -12.83 8.76 -4.72
N ALA A 123 -13.10 8.88 -6.02
CA ALA A 123 -14.04 7.99 -6.71
C ALA A 123 -13.51 6.54 -6.77
N ARG A 124 -12.19 6.35 -6.85
CA ARG A 124 -11.52 5.05 -6.89
C ARG A 124 -10.13 5.16 -6.24
N VAL A 125 -9.72 4.09 -5.58
CA VAL A 125 -8.38 3.93 -5.01
C VAL A 125 -7.88 2.53 -5.38
N GLY A 126 -6.60 2.42 -5.75
CA GLY A 126 -5.93 1.14 -5.92
C GLY A 126 -5.00 0.87 -4.73
N VAL A 127 -5.02 -0.35 -4.22
CA VAL A 127 -4.13 -0.82 -3.13
C VAL A 127 -3.23 -1.91 -3.70
N TYR A 128 -1.91 -1.72 -3.60
CA TYR A 128 -0.93 -2.72 -3.98
C TYR A 128 -0.46 -3.48 -2.74
N VAL A 129 -0.54 -4.80 -2.81
CA VAL A 129 -0.10 -5.71 -1.73
C VAL A 129 1.01 -6.61 -2.30
N PRO A 130 2.22 -6.61 -1.72
CA PRO A 130 3.28 -7.53 -2.13
C PRO A 130 2.85 -8.99 -1.94
N GLY A 131 3.16 -9.83 -2.92
CA GLY A 131 2.96 -11.28 -2.84
C GLY A 131 4.08 -12.02 -2.08
N GLY A 132 3.95 -13.34 -1.96
CA GLY A 132 4.97 -14.21 -1.37
C GLY A 132 5.08 -14.13 0.15
N SER A 133 6.29 -14.29 0.70
CA SER A 133 6.55 -14.32 2.15
C SER A 133 6.34 -12.96 2.85
N ALA A 134 6.14 -11.88 2.10
CA ALA A 134 5.87 -10.54 2.59
C ALA A 134 4.36 -10.16 2.50
N ALA A 135 3.48 -11.13 2.26
CA ALA A 135 2.03 -10.91 2.27
C ALA A 135 1.53 -10.75 3.71
N TYR A 136 1.34 -9.50 4.14
CA TYR A 136 0.85 -9.19 5.48
C TYR A 136 -0.61 -8.72 5.42
N PRO A 137 -1.55 -9.47 6.03
CA PRO A 137 -2.97 -9.06 6.07
C PRO A 137 -3.18 -7.76 6.85
N SER A 138 -2.20 -7.30 7.64
CA SER A 138 -2.25 -6.04 8.38
C SER A 138 -2.06 -4.78 7.51
N THR A 139 -1.53 -4.93 6.29
CA THR A 139 -1.32 -3.81 5.36
C THR A 139 -2.62 -3.46 4.60
N VAL A 140 -3.59 -4.38 4.59
CA VAL A 140 -4.88 -4.28 3.89
C VAL A 140 -6.00 -3.84 4.83
#